data_AF-A0A954IHR2-F1
#
_entry.id   AF-A0A954IHR2-F1
#
_cell.length_a   1.000
_cell.length_b   1.000
_cell.length_c   1.000
_cell.angle_alpha   90.00
_cell.angle_beta   90.00
_cell.angle_gamma   90.00
#
_symmetry.space_group_name_H-M   'P 1'
#
loop_
_entity.id
_entity.type
_entity.pdbx_description
1 polymer ?
#
loop_
_entity_poly.entity_id
_entity_poly.type
_entity_poly.pdbx_seq_one_letter_code
_entity_poly.pdbx_strand_id
1 'polypeptide(L)'
;MKCLKEPLARKANKEDKCRGTFWEARFKSIAILDDEALLTTLAYVDLNVVAAGMAKTPEESAHTSIKARVDHARAQGALEDIVSQPKDRTRRDTTPEDESHWLVPIEDRRERGGVRAGISSHMNLASYLRLLDWSSRLFRPGKATVPREAAAILERLGSSPDAWEQRLKKLQQTERLFGVVMAVTRNAVNRVAAARGVSRLANAAS
;
A
#
# COMPACT_ATOMS: atom_id res chain seq x y z
N MET A 1 18.08 -8.80 1.81
CA MET A 1 17.98 -8.32 0.41
C MET A 1 19.21 -8.54 -0.46
N LYS A 2 20.43 -8.79 0.08
CA LYS A 2 21.64 -8.96 -0.78
C LYS A 2 21.45 -10.02 -1.87
N CYS A 3 20.87 -11.17 -1.53
CA CYS A 3 20.59 -12.27 -2.47
C CYS A 3 19.63 -11.90 -3.62
N LEU A 4 18.80 -10.85 -3.47
CA LEU A 4 17.96 -10.35 -4.55
C LEU A 4 18.66 -9.25 -5.35
N LYS A 5 19.28 -8.30 -4.64
CA LYS A 5 19.91 -7.11 -5.23
C LYS A 5 21.12 -7.44 -6.09
N GLU A 6 21.97 -8.37 -5.64
CA GLU A 6 23.22 -8.68 -6.32
C GLU A 6 22.99 -9.32 -7.70
N PRO A 7 22.15 -10.37 -7.85
CA PRO A 7 21.88 -10.94 -9.17
C PRO A 7 21.25 -9.94 -10.14
N LEU A 8 20.32 -9.10 -9.66
CA LEU A 8 19.66 -8.07 -10.48
C LEU A 8 20.66 -6.99 -10.94
N ALA A 9 21.51 -6.49 -10.04
CA ALA A 9 22.54 -5.52 -10.38
C ALA A 9 23.52 -6.06 -11.43
N ARG A 10 23.93 -7.34 -11.30
CA ARG A 10 24.81 -7.99 -12.28
C ARG A 10 24.15 -8.13 -13.65
N LYS A 11 22.85 -8.46 -13.69
CA LYS A 11 22.08 -8.57 -14.94
C LYS A 11 21.94 -7.22 -15.63
N ALA A 12 21.51 -6.19 -14.90
CA ALA A 12 21.32 -4.85 -15.46
C ALA A 12 22.64 -4.25 -15.97
N ASN A 13 23.72 -4.32 -15.17
CA ASN A 13 25.03 -3.85 -15.64
C ASN A 13 25.53 -4.58 -16.89
N LYS A 14 25.23 -5.88 -17.01
CA LYS A 14 25.58 -6.67 -18.21
C LYS A 14 24.78 -6.22 -19.42
N GLU A 15 23.49 -5.94 -19.25
CA GLU A 15 22.58 -5.44 -20.30
C GLU A 15 23.03 -4.07 -20.81
N ASP A 16 23.38 -3.16 -19.90
CA ASP A 16 23.83 -1.80 -20.22
C ASP A 16 25.32 -1.72 -20.60
N LYS A 17 26.02 -2.85 -20.66
CA LYS A 17 27.47 -2.96 -20.92
C LYS A 17 28.32 -2.06 -20.00
N CYS A 18 27.86 -1.81 -18.77
CA CYS A 18 28.52 -0.97 -17.79
C CYS A 18 29.11 -1.79 -16.63
N ARG A 19 29.93 -1.14 -15.80
CA ARG A 19 30.52 -1.73 -14.60
C ARG A 19 30.34 -0.76 -13.44
N GLY A 20 30.32 -1.29 -12.22
CA GLY A 20 30.22 -0.48 -11.01
C GLY A 20 28.91 -0.67 -10.25
N THR A 21 28.60 0.29 -9.39
CA THR A 21 27.47 0.23 -8.48
C THR A 21 26.16 0.55 -9.21
N PHE A 22 25.25 -0.43 -9.26
CA PHE A 22 23.90 -0.22 -9.84
C PHE A 22 22.93 0.50 -8.89
N TRP A 23 23.09 0.33 -7.57
CA TRP A 23 22.18 0.89 -6.56
C TRP A 23 22.82 2.06 -5.83
N GLU A 24 22.18 3.22 -5.79
CA GLU A 24 22.72 4.43 -5.15
C GLU A 24 22.92 4.31 -3.63
N ALA A 25 22.10 3.49 -2.93
CA ALA A 25 22.16 3.39 -1.47
C ALA A 25 21.74 2.02 -0.91
N ARG A 26 22.03 1.83 0.39
CA ARG A 26 21.52 0.68 1.17
C ARG A 26 20.00 0.81 1.35
N PHE A 27 19.30 -0.30 1.19
CA PHE A 27 17.88 -0.37 1.50
C PHE A 27 17.68 -0.26 3.03
N LYS A 28 16.59 0.37 3.45
CA LYS A 28 16.13 0.32 4.83
C LYS A 28 14.86 -0.52 4.89
N SER A 29 14.81 -1.43 5.86
CA SER A 29 13.57 -2.12 6.21
C SER A 29 12.95 -1.36 7.37
N ILE A 30 11.71 -0.91 7.19
CA ILE A 30 10.98 -0.11 8.15
C ILE A 30 9.79 -0.94 8.60
N ALA A 31 9.64 -1.12 9.91
CA ALA A 31 8.48 -1.80 10.46
C ALA A 31 7.23 -0.95 10.19
N ILE A 32 6.12 -1.59 9.85
CA ILE A 32 4.79 -0.97 9.77
C ILE A 32 4.02 -1.51 10.97
N LEU A 33 3.50 -0.61 11.81
CA LEU A 33 2.99 -0.97 13.14
C LEU A 33 1.47 -0.90 13.28
N ASP A 34 0.80 -0.28 12.31
CA ASP A 34 -0.65 -0.08 12.29
C ASP A 34 -1.21 -0.12 10.86
N ASP A 35 -2.52 -0.32 10.75
CA ASP A 35 -3.25 -0.48 9.49
C ASP A 35 -3.24 0.82 8.65
N GLU A 36 -3.31 1.99 9.29
CA GLU A 36 -3.25 3.27 8.58
C GLU A 36 -1.90 3.40 7.86
N ALA A 37 -0.78 3.20 8.56
CA ALA A 37 0.56 3.25 7.99
C ALA A 37 0.77 2.19 6.89
N LEU A 38 0.20 1.00 7.06
CA LEU A 38 0.22 -0.04 6.04
C LEU A 38 -0.49 0.41 4.76
N LEU A 39 -1.72 0.89 4.90
CA LEU A 39 -2.53 1.34 3.77
C LEU A 39 -1.96 2.60 3.11
N THR A 40 -1.41 3.55 3.87
CA THR A 40 -0.71 4.71 3.31
C THR A 40 0.52 4.26 2.52
N THR A 41 1.28 3.27 3.00
CA THR A 41 2.44 2.73 2.27
C THR A 41 2.02 2.07 0.96
N LEU A 42 0.96 1.27 0.98
CA LEU A 42 0.41 0.64 -0.22
C LEU A 42 -0.05 1.72 -1.22
N ALA A 43 -0.83 2.69 -0.75
CA ALA A 43 -1.31 3.79 -1.58
C ALA A 43 -0.16 4.61 -2.19
N TYR A 44 0.88 4.92 -1.42
CA TYR A 44 2.07 5.60 -1.91
C TYR A 44 2.75 4.80 -3.03
N VAL A 45 2.96 3.50 -2.83
CA VAL A 45 3.59 2.63 -3.84
C VAL A 45 2.77 2.59 -5.14
N ASP A 46 1.45 2.38 -5.03
CA ASP A 46 0.56 2.30 -6.18
C ASP A 46 0.39 3.65 -6.91
N LEU A 47 0.57 4.78 -6.20
CA LEU A 47 0.45 6.12 -6.77
C LEU A 47 1.78 6.74 -7.23
N ASN A 48 2.92 6.10 -7.00
CA ASN A 48 4.23 6.68 -7.34
C ASN A 48 4.37 7.01 -8.83
N VAL A 49 3.85 6.16 -9.72
CA VAL A 49 3.89 6.39 -11.17
C VAL A 49 3.03 7.60 -11.56
N VAL A 50 1.86 7.76 -10.93
CA VAL A 50 0.98 8.93 -11.11
C VAL A 50 1.63 10.19 -10.55
N ALA A 51 2.22 10.11 -9.36
CA ALA A 51 2.92 11.22 -8.71
C ALA A 51 4.13 11.70 -9.52
N ALA A 52 4.84 10.78 -10.19
CA ALA A 52 5.93 11.10 -11.10
C ALA A 52 5.47 11.67 -12.46
N GLY A 53 4.17 11.78 -12.70
CA GLY A 53 3.60 12.26 -13.97
C GLY A 53 3.73 11.27 -15.13
N MET A 54 4.10 10.01 -14.86
CA MET A 54 4.28 8.97 -15.87
C MET A 54 2.97 8.28 -16.28
N ALA A 55 1.92 8.42 -15.47
CA ALA A 55 0.56 7.95 -15.78
C ALA A 55 -0.46 9.02 -15.35
N LYS A 56 -1.60 9.10 -16.04
CA LYS A 56 -2.65 10.03 -15.60
C LYS A 56 -3.41 9.41 -14.45
N THR A 57 -3.85 8.16 -14.55
CA THR A 57 -4.60 7.48 -13.49
C THR A 57 -3.86 6.26 -12.94
N PRO A 58 -4.21 5.76 -11.74
CA PRO A 58 -3.57 4.58 -11.16
C PRO A 58 -3.65 3.34 -12.07
N GLU A 59 -4.77 3.16 -12.79
CA GLU A 59 -5.03 2.01 -13.68
C GLU A 59 -4.20 2.05 -14.98
N GLU A 60 -3.67 3.21 -15.34
CA GLU A 60 -2.75 3.41 -16.47
C GLU A 60 -1.28 3.14 -16.07
N SER A 61 -0.98 3.01 -14.78
CA SER A 61 0.39 2.86 -14.28
C SER A 61 0.94 1.47 -14.59
N ALA A 62 1.81 1.35 -15.59
CA ALA A 62 2.41 0.08 -15.97
C ALA A 62 3.19 -0.55 -14.80
N HIS A 63 3.03 -1.87 -14.62
CA HIS A 63 3.76 -2.67 -13.62
C HIS A 63 3.49 -2.33 -12.13
N THR A 64 2.32 -1.79 -11.79
CA THR A 64 1.89 -1.59 -10.39
C THR A 64 0.94 -2.67 -9.89
N SER A 65 0.83 -2.83 -8.57
CA SER A 65 -0.14 -3.77 -7.97
C SER A 65 -1.58 -3.35 -8.26
N ILE A 66 -1.89 -2.06 -8.22
CA ILE A 66 -3.21 -1.54 -8.56
C ILE A 66 -3.62 -1.93 -9.99
N LYS A 67 -2.72 -1.76 -10.96
CA LYS A 67 -3.00 -2.14 -12.34
C LYS A 67 -3.24 -3.64 -12.48
N ALA A 68 -2.39 -4.46 -11.85
CA ALA A 68 -2.56 -5.92 -11.85
C ALA A 68 -3.93 -6.34 -11.28
N ARG A 69 -4.35 -5.77 -10.13
CA ARG A 69 -5.65 -6.07 -9.51
C ARG A 69 -6.82 -5.66 -10.39
N VAL A 70 -6.77 -4.47 -10.99
CA VAL A 70 -7.84 -3.97 -11.87
C VAL A 70 -7.93 -4.80 -13.16
N ASP A 71 -6.80 -5.17 -13.76
CA ASP A 71 -6.78 -6.00 -14.96
C ASP A 71 -7.29 -7.42 -14.66
N HIS A 72 -6.95 -7.99 -13.50
CA HIS A 72 -7.52 -9.26 -13.03
C HIS A 72 -9.03 -9.17 -12.81
N ALA A 73 -9.50 -8.16 -12.09
CA ALA A 73 -10.94 -7.94 -11.86
C ALA A 73 -11.71 -7.77 -13.19
N ARG A 74 -11.12 -7.06 -14.16
CA ARG A 74 -11.67 -6.91 -15.51
C ARG A 74 -11.71 -8.25 -16.25
N ALA A 75 -10.64 -9.04 -16.20
CA ALA A 75 -10.59 -10.36 -16.82
C ALA A 75 -11.60 -11.35 -16.23
N GLN A 76 -11.96 -11.19 -14.96
CA GLN A 76 -13.01 -11.97 -14.30
C GLN A 76 -14.44 -11.42 -14.54
N GLY A 77 -14.59 -10.29 -15.25
CA GLY A 77 -15.88 -9.63 -15.43
C GLY A 77 -16.46 -9.03 -14.14
N ALA A 78 -15.66 -8.92 -13.07
CA ALA A 78 -16.10 -8.52 -11.73
C ALA A 78 -15.86 -7.04 -11.43
N LEU A 79 -15.15 -6.29 -12.29
CA LEU A 79 -14.73 -4.92 -12.01
C LEU A 79 -15.92 -3.99 -11.72
N GLU A 80 -16.97 -4.05 -12.53
CA GLU A 80 -18.17 -3.22 -12.37
C GLU A 80 -18.89 -3.51 -11.04
N ASP A 81 -19.02 -4.79 -10.69
CA ASP A 81 -19.59 -5.23 -9.42
C ASP A 81 -18.76 -4.72 -8.23
N ILE A 82 -17.43 -4.78 -8.32
CA ILE A 82 -16.51 -4.31 -7.28
C ILE A 82 -16.61 -2.80 -7.06
N VAL A 83 -16.59 -2.01 -8.14
CA VAL A 83 -16.63 -0.53 -8.01
C VAL A 83 -18.01 -0.03 -7.61
N SER A 84 -19.08 -0.75 -7.95
CA SER A 84 -20.47 -0.40 -7.61
C SER A 84 -20.90 -0.82 -6.19
N GLN A 85 -20.08 -1.59 -5.47
CA GLN A 85 -20.42 -2.08 -4.13
C GLN A 85 -20.85 -0.95 -3.16
N PRO A 86 -21.71 -1.22 -2.16
CA PRO A 86 -22.07 -0.21 -1.16
C PRO A 86 -20.86 0.41 -0.46
N LYS A 87 -20.97 1.69 -0.14
CA LYS A 87 -19.87 2.55 0.32
C LYS A 87 -19.34 2.21 1.73
N ASP A 88 -20.05 1.37 2.49
CA ASP A 88 -19.83 1.24 3.93
C ASP A 88 -19.95 -0.19 4.48
N ARG A 89 -19.66 -1.23 3.68
CA ARG A 89 -19.73 -2.61 4.18
C ARG A 89 -18.51 -3.42 3.73
N THR A 90 -17.84 -4.05 4.70
CA THR A 90 -17.14 -5.31 4.41
C THR A 90 -18.20 -6.30 3.95
N ARG A 91 -17.94 -7.03 2.87
CA ARG A 91 -18.92 -7.93 2.26
C ARG A 91 -19.34 -8.99 3.30
N ARG A 92 -20.63 -9.37 3.30
CA ARG A 92 -21.11 -10.58 4.02
C ARG A 92 -20.74 -11.87 3.28
N ASP A 93 -20.27 -11.75 2.04
CA ASP A 93 -19.72 -12.87 1.29
C ASP A 93 -18.49 -13.44 2.01
N THR A 94 -18.19 -14.70 1.75
CA THR A 94 -17.08 -15.44 2.35
C THR A 94 -15.77 -15.19 1.62
N THR A 95 -15.79 -14.89 0.32
CA THR A 95 -14.57 -14.70 -0.50
C THR A 95 -14.21 -13.23 -0.78
N PRO A 96 -12.95 -12.79 -0.51
CA PRO A 96 -12.44 -11.48 -0.94
C PRO A 96 -12.52 -11.28 -2.46
N GLU A 97 -12.63 -10.03 -2.90
CA GLU A 97 -12.78 -9.70 -4.34
C GLU A 97 -11.57 -10.12 -5.20
N ASP A 98 -10.39 -10.15 -4.59
CA ASP A 98 -9.12 -10.51 -5.23
C ASP A 98 -8.52 -11.82 -4.69
N GLU A 99 -9.34 -12.67 -4.07
CA GLU A 99 -8.90 -13.96 -3.50
C GLU A 99 -8.23 -14.86 -4.54
N SER A 100 -8.71 -14.83 -5.79
CA SER A 100 -8.15 -15.62 -6.91
C SER A 100 -6.90 -15.02 -7.53
N HIS A 101 -6.48 -13.82 -7.14
CA HIS A 101 -5.27 -13.19 -7.64
C HIS A 101 -4.03 -13.74 -6.93
N TRP A 102 -2.90 -13.80 -7.64
CA TRP A 102 -1.61 -14.18 -7.05
C TRP A 102 -1.07 -13.19 -6.00
N LEU A 103 -1.57 -11.94 -6.01
CA LEU A 103 -1.21 -10.95 -5.00
C LEU A 103 -1.89 -11.32 -3.68
N VAL A 104 -1.36 -10.79 -2.57
CA VAL A 104 -2.04 -10.90 -1.28
C VAL A 104 -3.38 -10.16 -1.37
N PRO A 105 -4.51 -10.76 -0.98
CA PRO A 105 -5.81 -10.07 -0.96
C PRO A 105 -5.77 -8.78 -0.15
N ILE A 106 -6.53 -7.76 -0.56
CA ILE A 106 -6.64 -6.53 0.25
C ILE A 106 -7.32 -6.85 1.60
N GLU A 107 -8.43 -7.60 1.56
CA GLU A 107 -9.20 -7.94 2.75
C GLU A 107 -8.61 -9.17 3.45
N ASP A 108 -8.28 -9.02 4.73
CA ASP A 108 -7.96 -10.15 5.59
C ASP A 108 -9.23 -10.73 6.22
N ARG A 109 -9.54 -11.97 5.85
CA ARG A 109 -10.71 -12.70 6.36
C ARG A 109 -10.36 -13.92 7.20
N ARG A 110 -9.13 -14.05 7.70
CA ARG A 110 -8.74 -15.22 8.51
C ARG A 110 -9.64 -15.44 9.72
N GLU A 111 -10.07 -14.37 10.39
CA GLU A 111 -11.02 -14.44 11.52
C GLU A 111 -12.45 -14.83 11.10
N ARG A 112 -12.76 -14.79 9.80
CA ARG A 112 -14.07 -15.11 9.20
C ARG A 112 -14.04 -16.39 8.37
N GLY A 113 -13.05 -17.25 8.59
CA GLY A 113 -12.90 -18.52 7.87
C GLY A 113 -12.23 -18.41 6.49
N GLY A 114 -11.62 -17.27 6.16
CA GLY A 114 -10.83 -17.08 4.95
C GLY A 114 -9.60 -18.00 4.91
N VAL A 115 -9.30 -18.53 3.72
CA VAL A 115 -8.23 -19.52 3.52
C VAL A 115 -6.84 -18.88 3.32
N ARG A 116 -6.79 -17.60 2.95
CA ARG A 116 -5.54 -16.85 2.75
C ARG A 116 -5.46 -15.65 3.70
N ALA A 117 -4.24 -15.29 4.09
CA ALA A 117 -3.99 -14.04 4.79
C ALA A 117 -4.16 -12.86 3.83
N GLY A 118 -4.94 -11.86 4.24
CA GLY A 118 -5.04 -10.58 3.55
C GLY A 118 -4.19 -9.48 4.19
N ILE A 119 -4.33 -8.25 3.69
CA ILE A 119 -3.58 -7.08 4.16
C ILE A 119 -4.20 -6.48 5.42
N SER A 120 -5.52 -6.25 5.45
CA SER A 120 -6.21 -5.67 6.60
C SER A 120 -7.64 -6.22 6.72
N SER A 121 -8.08 -6.50 7.94
CA SER A 121 -9.46 -6.92 8.26
C SER A 121 -10.48 -5.77 8.15
N HIS A 122 -10.00 -4.54 7.97
CA HIS A 122 -10.82 -3.32 7.94
C HIS A 122 -10.88 -2.68 6.54
N MET A 123 -10.25 -3.29 5.54
CA MET A 123 -10.20 -2.78 4.18
C MET A 123 -10.52 -3.88 3.17
N ASN A 124 -11.47 -3.63 2.26
CA ASN A 124 -11.70 -4.49 1.10
C ASN A 124 -11.20 -3.84 -0.19
N LEU A 125 -11.14 -4.61 -1.28
CA LEU A 125 -10.61 -4.09 -2.55
C LEU A 125 -11.41 -2.87 -3.03
N ALA A 126 -12.75 -2.93 -2.98
CA ALA A 126 -13.61 -1.83 -3.42
C ALA A 126 -13.31 -0.52 -2.68
N SER A 127 -13.16 -0.59 -1.35
CA SER A 127 -12.84 0.57 -0.51
C SER A 127 -11.42 1.07 -0.78
N TYR A 128 -10.48 0.16 -1.02
CA TYR A 128 -9.11 0.51 -1.37
C TYR A 128 -9.01 1.23 -2.72
N LEU A 129 -9.71 0.75 -3.75
CA LEU A 129 -9.79 1.43 -5.06
C LEU A 129 -10.33 2.85 -4.94
N ARG A 130 -11.35 3.08 -4.09
CA ARG A 130 -11.91 4.42 -3.84
C ARG A 130 -10.95 5.33 -3.11
N LEU A 131 -10.28 4.80 -2.09
CA LEU A 131 -9.28 5.54 -1.34
C LEU A 131 -8.13 5.95 -2.27
N LEU A 132 -7.70 5.06 -3.16
CA LEU A 132 -6.68 5.33 -4.18
C LEU A 132 -7.13 6.36 -5.22
N ASP A 133 -8.33 6.24 -5.77
CA ASP A 133 -8.87 7.22 -6.73
C ASP A 133 -8.89 8.62 -6.11
N TRP A 134 -9.44 8.76 -4.91
CA TRP A 134 -9.40 10.06 -4.21
C TRP A 134 -7.97 10.52 -3.91
N SER A 135 -7.12 9.64 -3.39
CA SER A 135 -5.73 9.97 -3.07
C SER A 135 -4.94 10.42 -4.30
N SER A 136 -5.22 9.85 -5.48
CA SER A 136 -4.58 10.25 -6.74
C SER A 136 -4.88 11.71 -7.12
N ARG A 137 -6.06 12.23 -6.72
CA ARG A 137 -6.48 13.60 -6.97
C ARG A 137 -5.71 14.61 -6.12
N LEU A 138 -5.12 14.18 -5.00
CA LEU A 138 -4.23 15.02 -4.17
C LEU A 138 -2.99 15.46 -4.95
N PHE A 139 -2.56 14.69 -5.96
CA PHE A 139 -1.42 15.03 -6.81
C PHE A 139 -1.78 15.93 -8.00
N ARG A 140 -3.06 16.30 -8.15
CA ARG A 140 -3.56 17.17 -9.22
C ARG A 140 -4.06 18.49 -8.61
N PRO A 141 -3.45 19.64 -8.93
CA PRO A 141 -3.88 20.95 -8.42
C PRO A 141 -5.39 21.18 -8.63
N GLY A 142 -6.09 21.59 -7.56
CA GLY A 142 -7.49 22.01 -7.62
C GLY A 142 -8.54 20.91 -7.82
N LYS A 143 -8.16 19.62 -7.82
CA LYS A 143 -9.10 18.49 -8.01
C LYS A 143 -9.35 17.65 -6.76
N ALA A 144 -8.74 18.00 -5.65
CA ALA A 144 -8.89 17.33 -4.36
C ALA A 144 -10.04 17.95 -3.56
N THR A 145 -11.26 17.47 -3.77
CA THR A 145 -12.33 17.60 -2.77
C THR A 145 -12.50 16.24 -2.12
N VAL A 146 -12.54 16.20 -0.78
CA VAL A 146 -12.68 14.95 -0.03
C VAL A 146 -14.12 14.43 -0.16
N PRO A 147 -14.34 13.25 -0.78
CA PRO A 147 -15.66 12.62 -0.78
C PRO A 147 -16.00 12.13 0.62
N ARG A 148 -17.28 12.15 0.99
CA ARG A 148 -17.78 11.64 2.28
C ARG A 148 -17.32 10.20 2.53
N GLU A 149 -17.19 9.42 1.47
CA GLU A 149 -16.77 8.02 1.48
C GLU A 149 -15.30 7.87 1.87
N ALA A 150 -14.41 8.70 1.32
CA ALA A 150 -13.00 8.68 1.70
C ALA A 150 -12.85 9.08 3.17
N ALA A 151 -13.61 10.09 3.63
CA ALA A 151 -13.64 10.50 5.03
C ALA A 151 -14.10 9.36 5.95
N ALA A 152 -15.20 8.66 5.60
CA ALA A 152 -15.69 7.52 6.39
C ALA A 152 -14.71 6.35 6.43
N ILE A 153 -14.03 6.05 5.31
CA ILE A 153 -12.97 5.04 5.28
C ILE A 153 -11.85 5.42 6.25
N LEU A 154 -11.38 6.67 6.21
CA LEU A 154 -10.30 7.15 7.07
C LEU A 154 -10.69 7.18 8.55
N GLU A 155 -11.92 7.58 8.87
CA GLU A 155 -12.43 7.59 10.24
C GLU A 155 -12.40 6.17 10.85
N ARG A 156 -12.83 5.14 10.10
CA ARG A 156 -12.75 3.73 10.54
C ARG A 156 -11.32 3.25 10.75
N LEU A 157 -10.36 3.84 10.05
CA LEU A 157 -8.93 3.58 10.23
C LEU A 157 -8.31 4.40 11.37
N GLY A 158 -9.11 5.21 12.09
CA GLY A 158 -8.63 6.08 13.16
C GLY A 158 -7.89 7.33 12.65
N SER A 159 -8.18 7.78 11.43
CA SER A 159 -7.51 8.89 10.74
C SER A 159 -8.49 9.97 10.26
N SER A 160 -7.96 10.99 9.59
CA SER A 160 -8.72 12.05 8.94
C SER A 160 -8.17 12.34 7.54
N PRO A 161 -8.95 12.96 6.64
CA PRO A 161 -8.48 13.36 5.30
C PRO A 161 -7.23 14.23 5.34
N ASP A 162 -7.17 15.19 6.27
CA ASP A 162 -6.02 16.08 6.43
C ASP A 162 -4.78 15.32 6.91
N ALA A 163 -4.94 14.42 7.90
CA ALA A 163 -3.84 13.60 8.40
C ALA A 163 -3.30 12.67 7.30
N TRP A 164 -4.19 12.07 6.51
CA TRP A 164 -3.84 11.23 5.38
C TRP A 164 -3.08 11.98 4.29
N GLU A 165 -3.58 13.15 3.87
CA GLU A 165 -2.92 14.00 2.87
C GLU A 165 -1.52 14.43 3.35
N GLN A 166 -1.41 14.86 4.61
CA GLN A 166 -0.12 15.22 5.20
C GLN A 166 0.86 14.04 5.18
N ARG A 167 0.41 12.82 5.51
CA ARG A 167 1.27 11.61 5.44
C ARG A 167 1.72 11.31 4.02
N LEU A 168 0.82 11.34 3.03
CA LEU A 168 1.18 11.12 1.62
C LEU A 168 2.18 12.16 1.10
N LYS A 169 1.93 13.45 1.35
CA LYS A 169 2.87 14.53 1.01
C LYS A 169 4.24 14.32 1.64
N LYS A 170 4.24 13.92 2.91
CA LYS A 170 5.48 13.64 3.63
C LYS A 170 6.25 12.45 3.04
N LEU A 171 5.56 11.37 2.64
CA LEU A 171 6.20 10.24 1.94
C LEU A 171 6.84 10.66 0.62
N GLN A 172 6.22 11.59 -0.10
CA GLN A 172 6.75 12.09 -1.37
C GLN A 172 7.95 13.02 -1.20
N GLN A 173 7.93 13.88 -0.19
CA GLN A 173 8.96 14.89 0.04
C GLN A 173 10.18 14.35 0.80
N THR A 174 10.08 13.16 1.39
CA THR A 174 11.08 12.66 2.33
C THR A 174 12.07 11.70 1.66
N GLU A 175 13.35 12.08 1.64
CA GLU A 175 14.44 11.17 1.24
C GLU A 175 14.71 10.06 2.29
N ARG A 176 14.23 10.22 3.53
CA ARG A 176 14.44 9.30 4.67
C ARG A 176 13.15 8.95 5.40
N LEU A 177 12.51 7.85 5.00
CA LEU A 177 11.21 7.39 5.53
C LEU A 177 11.14 7.10 7.05
N PHE A 178 12.27 7.08 7.77
CA PHE A 178 12.33 6.61 9.16
C PHE A 178 11.93 7.70 10.18
N GLY A 179 11.09 7.36 11.15
CA GLY A 179 10.75 8.20 12.31
C GLY A 179 9.79 9.35 12.04
N VAL A 180 9.69 9.86 10.80
CA VAL A 180 8.89 11.05 10.52
C VAL A 180 7.50 10.71 9.94
N VAL A 181 7.38 9.74 9.02
CA VAL A 181 6.09 9.42 8.36
C VAL A 181 5.35 8.27 9.05
N MET A 182 6.06 7.18 9.31
CA MET A 182 5.44 5.93 9.78
C MET A 182 5.28 5.86 11.29
N ALA A 183 5.59 6.94 12.03
CA ALA A 183 5.59 7.02 13.50
C ALA A 183 6.36 5.89 14.22
N VAL A 184 7.26 5.20 13.51
CA VAL A 184 8.03 4.09 14.06
C VAL A 184 9.21 4.63 14.86
N THR A 185 8.95 4.88 16.14
CA THR A 185 10.02 5.08 17.13
C THR A 185 10.50 3.72 17.64
N ARG A 186 11.75 3.65 18.10
CA ARG A 186 12.28 2.43 18.76
C ARG A 186 11.40 2.01 19.95
N ASN A 187 10.84 2.99 20.66
CA ASN A 187 9.90 2.75 21.76
C ASN A 187 8.57 2.15 21.26
N ALA A 188 8.03 2.59 20.12
CA ALA A 188 6.83 2.00 19.53
C ALA A 188 7.08 0.54 19.10
N VAL A 189 8.21 0.27 18.46
CA VAL A 189 8.65 -1.09 18.10
C VAL A 189 8.77 -1.97 19.34
N ASN A 190 9.44 -1.49 20.39
CA ASN A 190 9.64 -2.25 21.62
C ASN A 190 8.32 -2.52 22.36
N ARG A 191 7.38 -1.55 22.36
CA ARG A 191 6.02 -1.77 22.90
C ARG A 191 5.29 -2.89 22.17
N VAL A 192 5.35 -2.91 20.83
CA VAL A 192 4.72 -3.98 20.03
C VAL A 192 5.43 -5.33 20.26
N ALA A 193 6.75 -5.34 20.40
CA ALA A 193 7.51 -6.55 20.74
C ALA A 193 7.06 -7.13 22.10
N ALA A 194 6.98 -6.27 23.12
CA ALA A 194 6.53 -6.64 24.46
C ALA A 194 5.09 -7.16 24.46
N ALA A 195 4.16 -6.49 23.75
CA ALA A 195 2.77 -6.92 23.62
C ALA A 195 2.64 -8.30 22.95
N ARG A 196 3.59 -8.68 22.10
CA ARG A 196 3.65 -10.00 21.43
C ARG A 196 4.48 -11.04 22.20
N GLY A 197 4.97 -10.72 23.40
CA GLY A 197 5.79 -11.62 24.20
C GLY A 197 7.16 -11.94 23.60
N VAL A 198 7.67 -11.10 22.69
CA VAL A 198 8.96 -11.31 22.02
C VAL A 198 9.94 -10.21 22.38
N SER A 199 11.22 -10.57 22.51
CA SER A 199 12.29 -9.61 22.84
C SER A 199 12.63 -8.68 21.66
N ARG A 200 12.38 -9.12 20.42
CA ARG A 200 12.55 -8.34 19.19
C ARG A 200 11.53 -8.78 18.15
N LEU A 201 11.00 -7.83 17.38
CA LEU A 201 10.24 -8.14 16.17
C LEU A 201 11.22 -8.48 15.04
N ALA A 202 11.00 -9.59 14.34
CA ALA A 202 11.72 -9.87 13.10
C ALA A 202 11.51 -8.68 12.13
N ASN A 203 12.60 -8.14 11.60
CA ASN A 203 12.66 -6.96 10.71
C ASN A 203 12.51 -5.57 11.35
N ALA A 204 12.42 -5.46 12.68
CA ALA A 204 12.65 -4.17 13.32
C ALA A 204 14.16 -3.87 13.35
N ALA A 205 14.58 -2.86 12.59
CA ALA A 205 15.98 -2.49 12.47
C ALA A 205 16.66 -2.31 13.85
N SER A 206 17.78 -3.01 14.03
CA SER A 206 18.71 -2.89 15.17
C SER A 206 19.38 -1.52 15.23
#